data_AF-A0A1Y4CAU4-F1
#
_entry.id   AF-A0A1Y4CAU4-F1
#
_cell.length_a   1.000
_cell.length_b   1.000
_cell.length_c   1.000
_cell.angle_alpha   90.00
_cell.angle_beta   90.00
_cell.angle_gamma   90.00
#
_symmetry.space_group_name_H-M   'P 1'
#
loop_
_entity.id
_entity.type
_entity.pdbx_description
1 polymer ?
#
loop_
_entity_poly.entity_id
_entity_poly.type
_entity_poly.pdbx_seq_one_letter_code
_entity_poly.pdbx_strand_id
1 'polypeptide(L)'
;MSRELERRQKRAQDTLRVLEEAVSKSNTDVETHLGQIKGEYTRVTELSRQAEQTINDIDQEFRARTKLIGFDYAFLFLCTALQCARQYLLPQLPRLTAQQGDRLMQNTVGRVVPKAWNDILFASVPYDALNMAVPLDTGLSGTTHRYRTLGHDPILGWIFGTSNILTDGLTKSDVITTYQVMDNTLVGLYPGGTPGMFASAFKTIQADPLNLPAALARQAIHFGSDYFTKQGLPIPFLGTLSPQMAHQFMNSNLKNSVHIDLYGLTTSTLLAAVVNQIIFYLHKLFYNEQRDGSRSAYEIRTRKILTYSNLISTGSNAIAVAITGAVSKLDVGGILVTLCRIASDYRFISQIEREFLEQGFYRCVVGDSYDFMRGNV
;
A
#
# COMPACT_ATOMS: atom_id res chain seq x y z
N MET A 1 13.09 92.42 11.02
CA MET A 1 11.66 92.05 11.04
C MET A 1 11.19 91.47 9.71
N SER A 2 11.43 92.11 8.55
CA SER A 2 10.95 91.62 7.24
C SER A 2 11.54 90.25 6.79
N ARG A 3 12.85 90.01 6.95
CA ARG A 3 13.49 88.71 6.61
C ARG A 3 12.97 87.53 7.44
N GLU A 4 12.58 87.76 8.68
CA GLU A 4 12.01 86.73 9.56
C GLU A 4 10.60 86.34 9.08
N LEU A 5 9.83 87.34 8.64
CA LEU A 5 8.49 87.19 8.09
C LEU A 5 8.50 86.40 6.77
N GLU A 6 9.42 86.74 5.86
CA GLU A 6 9.62 86.01 4.59
C GLU A 6 10.03 84.55 4.83
N ARG A 7 10.92 84.29 5.81
CA ARG A 7 11.29 82.92 6.19
C ARG A 7 10.10 82.13 6.72
N ARG A 8 9.23 82.76 7.53
CA ARG A 8 8.01 82.12 8.04
C ARG A 8 6.99 81.86 6.93
N GLN A 9 6.79 82.79 6.01
CA GLN A 9 5.93 82.60 4.84
C GLN A 9 6.42 81.47 3.94
N LYS A 10 7.72 81.43 3.64
CA LYS A 10 8.32 80.36 2.85
C LYS A 10 8.14 78.98 3.52
N ARG A 11 8.40 78.88 4.82
CA ARG A 11 8.15 77.63 5.58
C ARG A 11 6.68 77.21 5.57
N ALA A 12 5.76 78.16 5.71
CA ALA A 12 4.33 77.88 5.65
C ALA A 12 3.93 77.35 4.27
N GLN A 13 4.42 77.97 3.18
CA GLN A 13 4.20 77.50 1.80
C GLN A 13 4.81 76.13 1.54
N ASP A 14 6.04 75.88 1.99
CA ASP A 14 6.70 74.57 1.87
C ASP A 14 5.91 73.48 2.63
N THR A 15 5.40 73.80 3.82
CA THR A 15 4.56 72.88 4.62
C THR A 15 3.23 72.60 3.92
N LEU A 16 2.61 73.62 3.33
CA LEU A 16 1.36 73.49 2.57
C LEU A 16 1.56 72.59 1.35
N ARG A 17 2.67 72.76 0.61
CA ARG A 17 2.99 71.92 -0.55
C ARG A 17 3.19 70.46 -0.16
N VAL A 18 3.91 70.19 0.92
CA VAL A 18 4.10 68.81 1.44
C VAL A 18 2.77 68.19 1.87
N LEU A 19 1.88 68.97 2.49
CA LEU A 19 0.53 68.53 2.85
C LEU A 19 -0.31 68.21 1.62
N GLU A 20 -0.29 69.06 0.59
CA GLU A 20 -1.00 68.84 -0.67
C GLU A 20 -0.49 67.58 -1.39
N GLU A 21 0.84 67.39 -1.47
CA GLU A 21 1.46 66.19 -2.03
C GLU A 21 1.05 64.93 -1.24
N ALA A 22 1.04 64.98 0.09
CA ALA A 22 0.65 63.86 0.94
C ALA A 22 -0.85 63.51 0.81
N VAL A 23 -1.73 64.52 0.76
CA VAL A 23 -3.17 64.32 0.55
C VAL A 23 -3.45 63.77 -0.84
N SER A 24 -2.78 64.30 -1.87
CA SER A 24 -2.92 63.79 -3.24
C SER A 24 -2.50 62.33 -3.33
N LYS A 25 -1.35 61.98 -2.74
CA LYS A 25 -0.87 60.59 -2.70
C LYS A 25 -1.87 59.69 -1.97
N SER A 26 -2.35 60.11 -0.80
CA SER A 26 -3.34 59.34 -0.04
C SER A 26 -4.64 59.12 -0.83
N ASN A 27 -5.11 60.11 -1.60
CA ASN A 27 -6.29 59.94 -2.44
C ASN A 27 -6.05 58.92 -3.57
N THR A 28 -4.90 58.98 -4.22
CA THR A 28 -4.52 58.00 -5.27
C THR A 28 -4.41 56.59 -4.71
N ASP A 29 -3.82 56.42 -3.52
CA ASP A 29 -3.73 55.13 -2.84
C ASP A 29 -5.13 54.58 -2.51
N VAL A 30 -6.03 55.42 -2.00
CA VAL A 30 -7.43 55.06 -1.71
C VAL A 30 -8.18 54.67 -2.98
N GLU A 31 -8.05 55.43 -4.08
CA GLU A 31 -8.67 55.08 -5.36
C GLU A 31 -8.18 53.72 -5.88
N THR A 32 -6.87 53.46 -5.74
CA THR A 32 -6.26 52.19 -6.13
C THR A 32 -6.83 51.03 -5.31
N HIS A 33 -6.88 51.16 -3.98
CA HIS A 33 -7.46 50.12 -3.11
C HIS A 33 -8.95 49.90 -3.37
N LEU A 34 -9.73 50.96 -3.57
CA LEU A 34 -11.16 50.82 -3.91
C LEU A 34 -11.36 50.09 -5.25
N GLY A 35 -10.49 50.37 -6.23
CA GLY A 35 -10.47 49.64 -7.50
C GLY A 35 -10.19 48.15 -7.32
N GLN A 36 -9.19 47.80 -6.50
CA GLN A 36 -8.84 46.42 -6.18
C GLN A 36 -9.98 45.70 -5.42
N ILE A 37 -10.58 46.33 -4.39
CA ILE A 37 -11.73 45.78 -3.64
C ILE A 37 -12.90 45.49 -4.58
N LYS A 38 -13.20 46.43 -5.50
CA LYS A 38 -14.26 46.23 -6.50
C LYS A 38 -13.94 45.05 -7.42
N GLY A 39 -12.69 44.89 -7.82
CA GLY A 39 -12.20 43.74 -8.59
C GLY A 39 -12.46 42.42 -7.84
N GLU A 40 -12.02 42.32 -6.60
CA GLU A 40 -12.23 41.13 -5.76
C GLU A 40 -13.71 40.83 -5.50
N TYR A 41 -14.51 41.86 -5.21
CA TYR A 41 -15.95 41.70 -5.03
C TYR A 41 -16.61 41.12 -6.29
N THR A 42 -16.21 41.61 -7.48
CA THR A 42 -16.70 41.12 -8.77
C THR A 42 -16.27 39.66 -9.00
N ARG A 43 -15.01 39.34 -8.73
CA ARG A 43 -14.46 37.98 -8.85
C ARG A 43 -15.21 36.98 -7.96
N VAL A 44 -15.40 37.30 -6.68
CA VAL A 44 -16.11 36.44 -5.72
C VAL A 44 -17.59 36.29 -6.08
N THR A 45 -18.22 37.36 -6.57
CA THR A 45 -19.61 37.31 -7.06
C THR A 45 -19.72 36.37 -8.26
N GLU A 46 -18.79 36.46 -9.21
CA GLU A 46 -18.79 35.59 -10.39
C GLU A 46 -18.49 34.13 -10.04
N LEU A 47 -17.54 33.89 -9.14
CA LEU A 47 -17.28 32.55 -8.58
C LEU A 47 -18.53 31.96 -7.92
N SER A 48 -19.26 32.76 -7.13
CA SER A 48 -20.50 32.33 -6.48
C SER A 48 -21.59 31.99 -7.50
N ARG A 49 -21.67 32.76 -8.60
CA ARG A 49 -22.59 32.52 -9.72
C ARG A 49 -22.24 31.25 -10.49
N GLN A 50 -20.96 30.91 -10.61
CA GLN A 50 -20.43 29.77 -11.35
C GLN A 50 -19.90 28.64 -10.45
N ALA A 51 -20.37 28.55 -9.20
CA ALA A 51 -19.82 27.62 -8.22
C ALA A 51 -19.90 26.15 -8.68
N GLU A 52 -21.03 25.75 -9.28
CA GLU A 52 -21.22 24.41 -9.83
C GLU A 52 -20.22 24.11 -10.95
N GLN A 53 -20.04 25.04 -11.89
CA GLN A 53 -19.09 24.89 -12.98
C GLN A 53 -17.65 24.78 -12.45
N THR A 54 -17.30 25.60 -11.47
CA THR A 54 -15.97 25.58 -10.84
C THR A 54 -15.69 24.22 -10.18
N ILE A 55 -16.65 23.69 -9.43
CA ILE A 55 -16.52 22.37 -8.79
C ILE A 55 -16.37 21.27 -9.85
N ASN A 56 -17.17 21.33 -10.92
CA ASN A 56 -17.11 20.37 -12.03
C ASN A 56 -15.76 20.43 -12.76
N ASP A 57 -15.20 21.62 -12.97
CA ASP A 57 -13.89 21.80 -13.60
C ASP A 57 -12.77 21.20 -12.75
N ILE A 58 -12.83 21.39 -11.42
CA ILE A 58 -11.87 20.78 -10.47
C ILE A 58 -12.02 19.25 -10.47
N ASP A 59 -13.24 18.71 -10.45
CA ASP A 59 -13.46 17.26 -10.57
C ASP A 59 -12.92 16.72 -11.91
N GLN A 60 -13.16 17.43 -13.02
CA GLN A 60 -12.64 17.03 -14.32
C GLN A 60 -11.10 17.00 -14.33
N GLU A 61 -10.45 17.97 -13.68
CA GLU A 61 -9.01 18.00 -13.51
C GLU A 61 -8.51 16.79 -12.68
N PHE A 62 -9.20 16.46 -11.59
CA PHE A 62 -8.89 15.27 -10.78
C PHE A 62 -8.99 13.99 -11.61
N ARG A 63 -10.08 13.83 -12.38
CA ARG A 63 -10.27 12.67 -13.26
C ARG A 63 -9.20 12.60 -14.34
N ALA A 64 -8.81 13.73 -14.91
CA ALA A 64 -7.76 13.80 -15.92
C ALA A 64 -6.38 13.38 -15.37
N ARG A 65 -6.05 13.78 -14.14
CA ARG A 65 -4.80 13.42 -13.45
C ARG A 65 -4.76 11.97 -12.96
N THR A 66 -5.91 11.36 -12.70
CA THR A 66 -6.01 10.01 -12.12
C THR A 66 -6.50 8.94 -13.11
N LYS A 67 -6.68 9.27 -14.39
CA LYS A 67 -7.06 8.31 -15.43
C LYS A 67 -5.93 7.31 -15.69
N LEU A 68 -6.30 6.11 -16.13
CA LEU A 68 -5.32 5.13 -16.58
C LEU A 68 -4.65 5.62 -17.87
N ILE A 69 -3.34 5.40 -17.97
CA ILE A 69 -2.55 5.69 -19.17
C ILE A 69 -2.23 4.40 -19.94
N GLY A 70 -1.64 4.50 -21.13
CA GLY A 70 -1.38 3.33 -22.00
C GLY A 70 -0.65 2.18 -21.31
N PHE A 71 0.41 2.49 -20.55
CA PHE A 71 1.14 1.50 -19.75
C PHE A 71 0.25 0.79 -18.73
N ASP A 72 -0.65 1.52 -18.07
CA ASP A 72 -1.55 0.99 -17.05
C ASP A 72 -2.54 -0.03 -17.62
N TYR A 73 -3.00 0.16 -18.87
CA TYR A 73 -3.87 -0.81 -19.55
C TYR A 73 -3.12 -2.12 -19.86
N ALA A 74 -1.87 -2.03 -20.33
CA ALA A 74 -1.05 -3.22 -20.54
C ALA A 74 -0.80 -3.97 -19.21
N PHE A 75 -0.51 -3.20 -18.15
CA PHE A 75 -0.34 -3.75 -16.81
C PHE A 75 -1.64 -4.38 -16.28
N LEU A 76 -2.80 -3.76 -16.54
CA LEU A 76 -4.13 -4.30 -16.22
C LEU A 76 -4.38 -5.65 -16.89
N PHE A 77 -4.08 -5.81 -18.17
CA PHE A 77 -4.24 -7.11 -18.85
C PHE A 77 -3.33 -8.18 -18.26
N LEU A 78 -2.08 -7.84 -17.91
CA LEU A 78 -1.17 -8.74 -17.20
C LEU A 78 -1.72 -9.14 -15.83
N CYS A 79 -2.26 -8.18 -15.06
CA CYS A 79 -2.88 -8.43 -13.77
C CYS A 79 -4.10 -9.34 -13.89
N THR A 80 -4.96 -9.09 -14.86
CA THR A 80 -6.12 -9.94 -15.17
C THR A 80 -5.67 -11.35 -15.52
N ALA A 81 -4.62 -11.51 -16.33
CA ALA A 81 -4.07 -12.82 -16.66
C ALA A 81 -3.53 -13.56 -15.42
N LEU A 82 -2.82 -12.86 -14.52
CA LEU A 82 -2.35 -13.42 -13.25
C LEU A 82 -3.51 -13.85 -12.33
N GLN A 83 -4.58 -13.05 -12.28
CA GLN A 83 -5.78 -13.39 -11.50
C GLN A 83 -6.53 -14.60 -12.08
N CYS A 84 -6.68 -14.67 -13.40
CA CYS A 84 -7.26 -15.83 -14.07
C CYS A 84 -6.37 -17.08 -13.89
N ALA A 85 -5.04 -16.94 -14.01
CA ALA A 85 -4.10 -18.04 -13.80
C ALA A 85 -4.22 -18.61 -12.38
N ARG A 86 -4.29 -17.74 -11.37
CA ARG A 86 -4.51 -18.12 -9.97
C ARG A 86 -5.80 -18.95 -9.80
N GLN A 87 -6.85 -18.57 -10.52
CA GLN A 87 -8.17 -19.16 -10.39
C GLN A 87 -8.31 -20.51 -11.11
N TYR A 88 -7.69 -20.67 -12.28
CA TYR A 88 -7.90 -21.85 -13.13
C TYR A 88 -6.72 -22.84 -13.12
N LEU A 89 -5.49 -22.39 -12.90
CA LEU A 89 -4.29 -23.25 -13.00
C LEU A 89 -3.85 -23.81 -11.64
N LEU A 90 -3.89 -22.99 -10.58
CA LEU A 90 -3.42 -23.43 -9.25
C LEU A 90 -4.28 -24.56 -8.62
N PRO A 91 -5.62 -24.59 -8.76
CA PRO A 91 -6.42 -25.70 -8.23
C PRO A 91 -6.20 -27.04 -8.94
N GLN A 92 -5.53 -27.05 -10.11
CA GLN A 92 -5.27 -28.26 -10.90
C GLN A 92 -3.88 -28.87 -10.61
N LEU A 93 -3.05 -28.21 -9.80
CA LEU A 93 -1.76 -28.75 -9.40
C LEU A 93 -1.96 -29.92 -8.41
N PRO A 94 -1.28 -31.06 -8.61
CA PRO A 94 -1.40 -32.20 -7.71
C PRO A 94 -0.93 -31.80 -6.31
N ARG A 95 -1.69 -32.23 -5.29
CA ARG A 95 -1.31 -32.04 -3.88
C ARG A 95 -0.04 -32.83 -3.59
N LEU A 96 1.11 -32.16 -3.54
CA LEU A 96 2.41 -32.77 -3.23
C LEU A 96 2.58 -32.94 -1.72
N THR A 97 3.20 -34.03 -1.29
CA THR A 97 3.59 -34.21 0.10
C THR A 97 4.83 -33.38 0.43
N ALA A 98 5.02 -32.97 1.69
CA ALA A 98 6.15 -32.13 2.13
C ALA A 98 7.52 -32.71 1.68
N GLN A 99 7.70 -34.03 1.76
CA GLN A 99 8.91 -34.71 1.30
C GLN A 99 9.13 -34.67 -0.23
N GLN A 100 8.07 -34.52 -1.03
CA GLN A 100 8.18 -34.43 -2.48
C GLN A 100 8.52 -33.02 -2.95
N GLY A 101 8.05 -31.99 -2.24
CA GLY A 101 8.42 -30.59 -2.48
C GLY A 101 9.91 -30.32 -2.21
N ASP A 102 10.41 -30.82 -1.08
CA ASP A 102 11.83 -30.63 -0.69
C ASP A 102 12.80 -31.37 -1.63
N ARG A 103 12.42 -32.55 -2.12
CA ARG A 103 13.22 -33.33 -3.10
C ARG A 103 13.27 -32.69 -4.48
N LEU A 104 12.24 -31.95 -4.89
CA LEU A 104 12.21 -31.23 -6.17
C LEU A 104 13.19 -30.04 -6.16
N MET A 105 13.31 -29.38 -5.00
CA MET A 105 14.21 -28.23 -4.79
C MET A 105 15.68 -28.64 -4.63
N GLN A 106 15.95 -29.75 -3.93
CA GLN A 106 17.33 -30.25 -3.72
C GLN A 106 18.06 -30.68 -5.01
N ASN A 107 17.33 -31.07 -6.06
CA ASN A 107 17.94 -31.48 -7.32
C ASN A 107 18.32 -30.31 -8.24
N THR A 108 18.02 -29.05 -7.86
CA THR A 108 18.14 -27.90 -8.77
C THR A 108 19.31 -26.96 -8.46
N VAL A 109 19.91 -26.94 -7.26
CA VAL A 109 20.99 -25.97 -6.95
C VAL A 109 22.07 -26.52 -6.01
N GLY A 110 23.33 -26.35 -6.40
CA GLY A 110 24.53 -26.72 -5.64
C GLY A 110 25.01 -25.67 -4.61
N ARG A 111 26.05 -26.06 -3.87
CA ARG A 111 26.64 -25.48 -2.63
C ARG A 111 26.77 -23.94 -2.51
N VAL A 112 26.61 -23.53 -1.24
CA VAL A 112 26.54 -22.21 -0.59
C VAL A 112 27.87 -21.42 -0.52
N VAL A 113 27.75 -20.07 -0.55
CA VAL A 113 28.37 -18.95 0.26
C VAL A 113 28.41 -17.69 -0.66
N PRO A 114 28.15 -16.40 -0.26
CA PRO A 114 27.43 -15.73 0.85
C PRO A 114 26.14 -14.96 0.41
N LYS A 115 25.23 -14.58 1.33
CA LYS A 115 23.86 -14.07 1.03
C LYS A 115 23.78 -12.82 0.14
N ALA A 116 23.83 -13.03 -1.16
CA ALA A 116 23.24 -12.15 -2.17
C ALA A 116 21.75 -12.53 -2.39
N TRP A 117 21.00 -11.72 -3.13
CA TRP A 117 19.55 -11.92 -3.34
C TRP A 117 19.19 -13.33 -3.87
N ASN A 118 20.09 -13.97 -4.61
CA ASN A 118 19.96 -15.35 -5.10
C ASN A 118 19.94 -16.36 -3.94
N ASP A 119 20.82 -16.23 -2.96
CA ASP A 119 20.85 -17.14 -1.80
C ASP A 119 19.60 -16.97 -0.94
N ILE A 120 19.08 -15.75 -0.81
CA ILE A 120 17.82 -15.47 -0.11
C ILE A 120 16.63 -16.15 -0.81
N LEU A 121 16.61 -16.11 -2.14
CA LEU A 121 15.54 -16.69 -2.95
C LEU A 121 15.49 -18.23 -2.84
N PHE A 122 16.64 -18.89 -2.71
CA PHE A 122 16.75 -20.35 -2.76
C PHE A 122 16.99 -21.04 -1.41
N ALA A 123 17.28 -20.29 -0.34
CA ALA A 123 17.45 -20.84 1.00
C ALA A 123 16.14 -21.36 1.63
N SER A 124 16.27 -22.28 2.58
CA SER A 124 15.16 -22.67 3.47
C SER A 124 14.72 -21.48 4.33
N VAL A 125 13.44 -21.47 4.73
CA VAL A 125 12.95 -20.40 5.61
C VAL A 125 13.33 -20.70 7.07
N PRO A 126 13.74 -19.68 7.85
CA PRO A 126 14.26 -19.91 9.20
C PRO A 126 13.18 -20.31 10.21
N TYR A 127 11.91 -19.98 9.97
CA TYR A 127 10.82 -20.31 10.88
C TYR A 127 10.31 -21.76 10.78
N ASP A 128 10.89 -22.56 9.86
CA ASP A 128 10.77 -24.03 9.82
C ASP A 128 11.75 -24.74 10.78
N ALA A 129 12.66 -24.00 11.43
CA ALA A 129 13.67 -24.60 12.29
C ALA A 129 13.04 -25.27 13.52
N LEU A 130 13.37 -26.55 13.73
CA LEU A 130 12.93 -27.35 14.86
C LEU A 130 14.10 -27.84 15.73
N ASN A 131 15.31 -27.85 15.18
CA ASN A 131 16.51 -28.25 15.92
C ASN A 131 16.92 -27.15 16.88
N MET A 132 17.42 -27.53 18.06
CA MET A 132 17.86 -26.57 19.07
C MET A 132 19.29 -26.88 19.49
N ALA A 133 20.16 -25.87 19.44
CA ALA A 133 21.55 -26.00 19.92
C ALA A 133 21.64 -26.02 21.45
N VAL A 134 20.62 -25.48 22.12
CA VAL A 134 20.46 -25.45 23.58
C VAL A 134 19.02 -25.84 23.91
N PRO A 135 18.74 -26.60 25.00
CA PRO A 135 17.37 -26.89 25.40
C PRO A 135 16.60 -25.60 25.70
N LEU A 136 15.62 -25.27 24.85
CA LEU A 136 14.76 -24.09 24.99
C LEU A 136 13.31 -24.56 25.04
N ASP A 137 12.52 -24.09 26.00
CA ASP A 137 11.07 -24.35 26.03
C ASP A 137 10.34 -23.43 25.03
N THR A 138 10.55 -23.69 23.75
CA THR A 138 9.96 -22.91 22.65
C THR A 138 8.53 -23.33 22.35
N GLY A 139 8.19 -24.58 22.71
CA GLY A 139 6.93 -25.22 22.35
C GLY A 139 6.74 -25.44 20.84
N LEU A 140 7.82 -25.38 20.05
CA LEU A 140 7.84 -25.69 18.62
C LEU A 140 8.09 -27.18 18.40
N SER A 141 7.30 -27.79 17.54
CA SER A 141 7.45 -29.17 17.09
C SER A 141 6.97 -29.28 15.65
N GLY A 142 7.17 -30.45 15.03
CA GLY A 142 6.69 -30.72 13.66
C GLY A 142 5.19 -30.48 13.47
N THR A 143 4.37 -30.54 14.53
CA THR A 143 2.93 -30.27 14.44
C THR A 143 2.53 -28.89 14.94
N THR A 144 3.39 -28.19 15.71
CA THR A 144 3.02 -26.93 16.37
C THR A 144 3.67 -25.68 15.81
N HIS A 145 4.79 -25.79 15.07
CA HIS A 145 5.56 -24.63 14.61
C HIS A 145 4.76 -23.68 13.71
N ARG A 146 3.86 -24.20 12.87
CA ARG A 146 3.09 -23.41 11.90
C ARG A 146 2.15 -22.38 12.51
N TYR A 147 1.47 -22.72 13.59
CA TYR A 147 0.57 -21.78 14.27
C TYR A 147 1.24 -21.05 15.44
N ARG A 148 2.49 -21.42 15.77
CA ARG A 148 3.29 -20.79 16.83
C ARG A 148 4.37 -19.85 16.32
N THR A 149 4.53 -19.71 15.00
CA THR A 149 5.45 -18.75 14.38
C THR A 149 4.70 -17.87 13.39
N LEU A 150 5.06 -16.59 13.35
CA LEU A 150 4.40 -15.61 12.48
C LEU A 150 4.84 -15.72 11.03
N GLY A 151 5.96 -16.41 10.76
CA GLY A 151 6.42 -16.65 9.40
C GLY A 151 5.43 -17.44 8.55
N HIS A 152 4.62 -18.32 9.17
CA HIS A 152 3.56 -19.06 8.51
C HIS A 152 2.18 -18.37 8.54
N ASP A 153 2.04 -17.23 9.22
CA ASP A 153 0.77 -16.51 9.24
C ASP A 153 0.52 -15.88 7.85
N PRO A 154 -0.62 -16.14 7.19
CA PRO A 154 -0.80 -15.69 5.81
C PRO A 154 -0.85 -14.17 5.59
N ILE A 155 -1.00 -13.38 6.66
CA ILE A 155 -0.97 -11.91 6.59
C ILE A 155 0.29 -11.39 7.27
N LEU A 156 0.54 -11.79 8.52
CA LEU A 156 1.71 -11.34 9.27
C LEU A 156 3.01 -11.92 8.73
N GLY A 157 3.00 -13.07 8.06
CA GLY A 157 4.17 -13.67 7.42
C GLY A 157 4.73 -12.84 6.26
N TRP A 158 3.94 -11.97 5.64
CA TRP A 158 4.48 -11.01 4.65
C TRP A 158 5.39 -9.95 5.29
N ILE A 159 5.22 -9.69 6.58
CA ILE A 159 6.01 -8.71 7.33
C ILE A 159 7.06 -9.45 8.16
N PHE A 160 6.63 -10.35 9.03
CA PHE A 160 7.48 -11.12 9.93
C PHE A 160 8.23 -12.24 9.21
N GLY A 161 7.57 -13.01 8.33
CA GLY A 161 8.23 -14.07 7.55
C GLY A 161 9.28 -13.53 6.56
N THR A 162 8.95 -12.46 5.83
CA THR A 162 9.92 -11.75 4.98
C THR A 162 11.10 -11.21 5.78
N SER A 163 10.84 -10.60 6.95
CA SER A 163 11.92 -10.09 7.82
C SER A 163 12.75 -11.22 8.41
N ASN A 164 12.11 -12.31 8.82
CA ASN A 164 12.73 -13.54 9.31
C ASN A 164 13.68 -14.11 8.26
N ILE A 165 13.26 -14.24 6.99
CA ILE A 165 14.10 -14.70 5.87
C ILE A 165 15.32 -13.79 5.65
N LEU A 166 15.13 -12.47 5.73
CA LEU A 166 16.20 -11.48 5.57
C LEU A 166 17.26 -11.55 6.69
N THR A 167 16.88 -12.03 7.87
CA THR A 167 17.71 -11.90 9.08
C THR A 167 18.08 -13.22 9.73
N ASP A 168 17.64 -14.35 9.17
CA ASP A 168 17.69 -15.67 9.81
C ASP A 168 17.04 -15.67 11.20
N GLY A 169 15.86 -15.03 11.29
CA GLY A 169 15.06 -14.96 12.51
C GLY A 169 13.87 -15.92 12.48
N LEU A 170 13.36 -16.30 13.64
CA LEU A 170 12.08 -17.00 13.79
C LEU A 170 11.26 -16.24 14.83
N THR A 171 10.21 -15.54 14.40
CA THR A 171 9.33 -14.81 15.31
C THR A 171 8.14 -15.67 15.73
N LYS A 172 7.92 -15.81 17.04
CA LYS A 172 6.79 -16.55 17.60
C LYS A 172 5.48 -15.78 17.50
N SER A 173 4.37 -16.50 17.64
CA SER A 173 3.00 -15.96 17.59
C SER A 173 2.70 -14.93 18.69
N ASP A 174 3.51 -14.85 19.75
CA ASP A 174 3.46 -13.81 20.78
C ASP A 174 4.04 -12.46 20.33
N VAL A 175 4.55 -12.35 19.08
CA VAL A 175 5.06 -11.14 18.43
C VAL A 175 6.35 -10.58 19.03
N ILE A 176 6.64 -10.85 20.30
CA ILE A 176 7.74 -10.25 21.06
C ILE A 176 8.98 -11.14 21.05
N THR A 177 8.78 -12.46 20.98
CA THR A 177 9.86 -13.45 21.02
C THR A 177 10.34 -13.77 19.61
N THR A 178 11.58 -13.40 19.30
CA THR A 178 12.28 -13.81 18.08
C THR A 178 13.53 -14.59 18.44
N TYR A 179 13.71 -15.77 17.85
CA TYR A 179 14.92 -16.57 17.95
C TYR A 179 15.83 -16.32 16.76
N GLN A 180 17.13 -16.46 16.97
CA GLN A 180 18.12 -16.52 15.90
C GLN A 180 18.27 -17.96 15.42
N VAL A 181 18.32 -18.13 14.11
CA VAL A 181 18.42 -19.42 13.43
C VAL A 181 19.73 -19.46 12.64
N MET A 182 20.47 -20.56 12.76
CA MET A 182 21.66 -20.83 11.94
C MET A 182 21.58 -22.29 11.50
N ASP A 183 21.71 -22.55 10.20
CA ASP A 183 21.65 -23.91 9.62
C ASP A 183 20.47 -24.74 10.14
N ASN A 184 19.27 -24.15 10.07
CA ASN A 184 18.00 -24.75 10.54
C ASN A 184 17.98 -25.12 12.03
N THR A 185 18.81 -24.47 12.84
CA THR A 185 18.97 -24.71 14.28
C THR A 185 18.76 -23.40 15.05
N LEU A 186 17.92 -23.43 16.08
CA LEU A 186 17.74 -22.33 17.02
C LEU A 186 18.97 -22.24 17.92
N VAL A 187 19.68 -21.11 17.85
CA VAL A 187 20.93 -20.88 18.60
C VAL A 187 20.74 -19.97 19.82
N GLY A 188 19.61 -19.25 19.90
CA GLY A 188 19.30 -18.38 21.03
C GLY A 188 18.27 -17.31 20.68
N LEU A 189 18.00 -16.38 21.62
CA LEU A 189 17.18 -15.21 21.33
C LEU A 189 17.91 -14.27 20.36
N TYR A 190 17.15 -13.67 19.45
CA TYR A 190 17.68 -12.69 18.52
C TYR A 190 18.18 -11.46 19.29
N PRO A 191 19.40 -10.94 19.01
CA PRO A 191 19.90 -9.74 19.67
C PRO A 191 18.94 -8.56 19.53
N GLY A 192 18.46 -8.01 20.65
CA GLY A 192 17.46 -6.94 20.67
C GLY A 192 16.01 -7.40 20.39
N GLY A 193 15.74 -8.71 20.39
CA GLY A 193 14.42 -9.31 20.20
C GLY A 193 13.81 -9.00 18.83
N THR A 194 12.48 -9.01 18.73
CA THR A 194 11.76 -8.64 17.50
C THR A 194 12.14 -7.24 16.96
N PRO A 195 12.29 -6.18 17.79
CA PRO A 195 12.75 -4.87 17.31
C PRO A 195 14.16 -4.92 16.69
N GLY A 196 15.09 -5.66 17.32
CA GLY A 196 16.44 -5.84 16.79
C GLY A 196 16.48 -6.60 15.46
N MET A 197 15.56 -7.57 15.28
CA MET A 197 15.36 -8.25 14.00
C MET A 197 14.89 -7.27 12.92
N PHE A 198 13.90 -6.40 13.18
CA PHE A 198 13.44 -5.43 12.17
C PHE A 198 14.51 -4.41 11.81
N ALA A 199 15.26 -3.91 12.79
CA ALA A 199 16.39 -3.01 12.54
C ALA A 199 17.45 -3.67 11.64
N SER A 200 17.72 -4.96 11.85
CA SER A 200 18.65 -5.74 11.04
C SER A 200 18.11 -5.99 9.63
N ALA A 201 16.82 -6.32 9.48
CA ALA A 201 16.17 -6.47 8.18
C ALA A 201 16.27 -5.17 7.36
N PHE A 202 16.03 -4.02 7.99
CA PHE A 202 16.15 -2.72 7.33
C PHE A 202 17.59 -2.42 6.88
N LYS A 203 18.59 -2.81 7.67
CA LYS A 203 20.01 -2.71 7.28
C LYS A 203 20.35 -3.62 6.09
N THR A 204 19.83 -4.84 6.07
CA THR A 204 20.02 -5.80 4.96
C THR A 204 19.40 -5.30 3.65
N ILE A 205 18.24 -4.63 3.72
CA ILE A 205 17.57 -4.03 2.56
C ILE A 205 18.35 -2.83 2.03
N GLN A 206 18.91 -1.98 2.91
CA GLN A 206 19.74 -0.86 2.49
C GLN A 206 21.07 -1.29 1.86
N ALA A 207 21.62 -2.42 2.30
CA ALA A 207 22.87 -2.95 1.77
C ALA A 207 22.73 -3.45 0.32
N ASP A 208 21.60 -4.11 0.00
CA ASP A 208 21.23 -4.44 -1.39
C ASP A 208 19.69 -4.41 -1.53
N PRO A 209 19.14 -3.45 -2.29
CA PRO A 209 17.70 -3.34 -2.52
C PRO A 209 17.05 -4.59 -3.14
N LEU A 210 17.83 -5.47 -3.80
CA LEU A 210 17.33 -6.73 -4.37
C LEU A 210 17.02 -7.79 -3.31
N ASN A 211 17.48 -7.63 -2.06
CA ASN A 211 17.20 -8.55 -0.97
C ASN A 211 15.72 -8.58 -0.59
N LEU A 212 15.05 -7.43 -0.61
CA LEU A 212 13.61 -7.33 -0.30
C LEU A 212 12.73 -8.11 -1.30
N PRO A 213 12.81 -7.88 -2.62
CA PRO A 213 12.03 -8.66 -3.58
C PRO A 213 12.41 -10.15 -3.55
N ALA A 214 13.66 -10.51 -3.29
CA ALA A 214 14.06 -11.92 -3.14
C ALA A 214 13.43 -12.58 -1.89
N ALA A 215 13.43 -11.91 -0.74
CA ALA A 215 12.80 -12.42 0.47
C ALA A 215 11.28 -12.52 0.33
N LEU A 216 10.64 -11.55 -0.33
CA LEU A 216 9.21 -11.59 -0.65
C LEU A 216 8.88 -12.76 -1.60
N ALA A 217 9.71 -13.00 -2.61
CA ALA A 217 9.55 -14.13 -3.51
C ALA A 217 9.77 -15.46 -2.79
N ARG A 218 10.76 -15.57 -1.90
CA ARG A 218 11.00 -16.76 -1.08
C ARG A 218 9.82 -17.03 -0.14
N GLN A 219 9.28 -16.00 0.51
CA GLN A 219 8.09 -16.08 1.35
C GLN A 219 6.88 -16.60 0.53
N ALA A 220 6.70 -16.07 -0.68
CA ALA A 220 5.63 -16.51 -1.59
C ALA A 220 5.79 -17.99 -2.00
N ILE A 221 7.01 -18.41 -2.33
CA ILE A 221 7.34 -19.81 -2.68
C ILE A 221 7.07 -20.73 -1.49
N HIS A 222 7.49 -20.33 -0.28
CA HIS A 222 7.31 -21.13 0.92
C HIS A 222 5.83 -21.27 1.33
N PHE A 223 5.03 -20.21 1.25
CA PHE A 223 3.57 -20.30 1.37
C PHE A 223 2.95 -21.23 0.32
N GLY A 224 3.46 -21.16 -0.91
CA GLY A 224 3.09 -22.09 -1.97
C GLY A 224 3.37 -23.55 -1.62
N SER A 225 4.52 -23.88 -1.02
CA SER A 225 4.82 -25.25 -0.60
C SER A 225 4.01 -25.71 0.62
N ASP A 226 3.79 -24.84 1.60
CA ASP A 226 3.00 -25.14 2.80
C ASP A 226 1.54 -25.43 2.48
N TYR A 227 1.00 -24.72 1.49
CA TYR A 227 -0.35 -24.88 0.97
C TYR A 227 -0.68 -26.32 0.54
N PHE A 228 0.29 -27.06 -0.01
CA PHE A 228 0.07 -28.43 -0.51
C PHE A 228 0.15 -29.52 0.57
N THR A 229 0.53 -29.17 1.79
CA THR A 229 0.65 -30.14 2.89
C THR A 229 -0.70 -30.40 3.57
N LYS A 230 -0.89 -31.60 4.15
CA LYS A 230 -2.16 -32.01 4.79
C LYS A 230 -2.63 -31.08 5.93
N GLN A 231 -1.71 -30.34 6.56
CA GLN A 231 -1.98 -29.43 7.65
C GLN A 231 -2.31 -27.99 7.17
N GLY A 232 -1.97 -27.63 5.93
CA GLY A 232 -2.25 -26.32 5.34
C GLY A 232 -1.58 -25.14 6.07
N LEU A 233 -1.98 -23.93 5.69
CA LEU A 233 -1.62 -22.67 6.36
C LEU A 233 -2.63 -22.34 7.47
N PRO A 234 -2.20 -21.71 8.56
CA PRO A 234 -3.10 -21.27 9.63
C PRO A 234 -4.07 -20.18 9.14
N ILE A 235 -5.23 -20.07 9.80
CA ILE A 235 -6.18 -18.97 9.57
C ILE A 235 -5.49 -17.65 9.99
N PRO A 236 -5.55 -16.59 9.17
CA PRO A 236 -4.87 -15.33 9.47
C PRO A 236 -5.20 -14.79 10.86
N PHE A 237 -4.19 -14.32 11.59
CA PHE A 237 -4.26 -13.77 12.93
C PHE A 237 -4.71 -14.73 14.04
N LEU A 238 -5.26 -15.91 13.71
CA LEU A 238 -5.82 -16.82 14.71
C LEU A 238 -4.73 -17.43 15.60
N GLY A 239 -3.53 -17.67 15.06
CA GLY A 239 -2.38 -18.12 15.84
C GLY A 239 -1.90 -17.07 16.86
N THR A 240 -2.02 -15.78 16.53
CA THR A 240 -1.69 -14.66 17.43
C THR A 240 -2.75 -14.44 18.50
N LEU A 241 -4.03 -14.57 18.14
CA LEU A 241 -5.16 -14.33 19.06
C LEU A 241 -5.41 -15.51 20.00
N SER A 242 -5.33 -16.74 19.48
CA SER A 242 -5.52 -17.96 20.26
C SER A 242 -4.85 -19.16 19.57
N PRO A 243 -3.61 -19.51 19.98
CA PRO A 243 -2.92 -20.71 19.50
C PRO A 243 -3.75 -22.00 19.68
N GLN A 244 -4.56 -22.07 20.74
CA GLN A 244 -5.41 -23.23 21.05
C GLN A 244 -6.60 -23.34 20.07
N MET A 245 -7.24 -22.22 19.73
CA MET A 245 -8.30 -22.22 18.71
C MET A 245 -7.72 -22.50 17.32
N ALA A 246 -6.57 -21.93 16.97
CA ALA A 246 -5.89 -22.23 15.71
C ALA A 246 -5.60 -23.73 15.58
N HIS A 247 -5.12 -24.38 16.64
CA HIS A 247 -4.92 -25.82 16.69
C HIS A 247 -6.22 -26.62 16.50
N GLN A 248 -7.31 -26.23 17.16
CA GLN A 248 -8.62 -26.90 17.00
C GLN A 248 -9.16 -26.77 15.57
N PHE A 249 -9.03 -25.60 14.95
CA PHE A 249 -9.48 -25.36 13.58
C PHE A 249 -8.64 -26.10 12.53
N MET A 250 -7.31 -26.19 12.71
CA MET A 250 -6.46 -26.94 11.79
C MET A 250 -6.62 -28.47 11.94
N ASN A 251 -7.08 -28.95 13.10
CA ASN A 251 -7.16 -30.38 13.40
C ASN A 251 -8.58 -30.96 13.47
N SER A 252 -9.64 -30.16 13.26
CA SER A 252 -11.04 -30.63 13.27
C SER A 252 -11.65 -30.67 11.87
N ASN A 253 -12.07 -31.86 11.44
CA ASN A 253 -12.93 -32.04 10.26
C ASN A 253 -14.37 -31.64 10.64
N LEU A 254 -14.75 -30.38 10.43
CA LEU A 254 -16.12 -29.91 10.64
C LEU A 254 -17.06 -30.50 9.56
N LYS A 255 -17.65 -31.66 9.87
CA LYS A 255 -18.80 -32.21 9.15
C LYS A 255 -20.05 -31.37 9.48
N ASN A 256 -20.57 -30.58 8.53
CA ASN A 256 -22.00 -30.22 8.49
C ASN A 256 -22.46 -29.73 7.10
N SER A 257 -23.76 -29.89 6.84
CA SER A 257 -24.44 -30.11 5.55
C SER A 257 -24.68 -28.88 4.65
N VAL A 258 -23.85 -27.85 4.75
CA VAL A 258 -23.71 -26.80 3.73
C VAL A 258 -22.23 -26.74 3.41
N HIS A 259 -21.78 -27.49 2.41
CA HIS A 259 -20.37 -27.61 2.06
C HIS A 259 -19.87 -26.32 1.38
N ILE A 260 -19.70 -25.26 2.18
CA ILE A 260 -18.73 -24.22 1.84
C ILE A 260 -17.37 -24.87 2.12
N ASP A 261 -16.62 -25.16 1.05
CA ASP A 261 -15.22 -25.59 1.17
C ASP A 261 -14.44 -24.42 1.79
N LEU A 262 -14.42 -24.37 3.12
CA LEU A 262 -13.81 -23.30 3.89
C LEU A 262 -12.30 -23.23 3.61
N TYR A 263 -11.69 -24.37 3.26
CA TYR A 263 -10.31 -24.45 2.82
C TYR A 263 -10.12 -23.84 1.42
N GLY A 264 -10.97 -24.18 0.45
CA GLY A 264 -11.00 -23.55 -0.88
C GLY A 264 -11.27 -22.03 -0.83
N LEU A 265 -12.18 -21.60 0.05
CA LEU A 265 -12.52 -20.20 0.29
C LEU A 265 -11.34 -19.41 0.87
N THR A 266 -10.74 -19.90 1.96
CA THR A 266 -9.61 -19.22 2.62
C THR A 266 -8.39 -19.18 1.71
N THR A 267 -8.08 -20.29 1.04
CA THR A 267 -7.00 -20.38 0.05
C THR A 267 -7.14 -19.36 -1.07
N SER A 268 -8.32 -19.33 -1.71
CA SER A 268 -8.50 -18.45 -2.85
C SER A 268 -8.48 -16.98 -2.43
N THR A 269 -8.98 -16.68 -1.22
CA THR A 269 -8.87 -15.35 -0.60
C THR A 269 -7.40 -14.96 -0.40
N LEU A 270 -6.59 -15.85 0.17
CA LEU A 270 -5.17 -15.61 0.43
C LEU A 270 -4.39 -15.41 -0.86
N LEU A 271 -4.51 -16.34 -1.81
CA LEU A 271 -3.81 -16.24 -3.09
C LEU A 271 -4.22 -14.96 -3.83
N ALA A 272 -5.49 -14.57 -3.80
CA ALA A 272 -5.95 -13.34 -4.43
C ALA A 272 -5.37 -12.09 -3.73
N ALA A 273 -5.29 -12.09 -2.39
CA ALA A 273 -4.66 -11.01 -1.64
C ALA A 273 -3.16 -10.89 -1.94
N VAL A 274 -2.45 -12.01 -2.05
CA VAL A 274 -1.01 -12.06 -2.37
C VAL A 274 -0.73 -11.56 -3.78
N VAL A 275 -1.48 -12.06 -4.77
CA VAL A 275 -1.37 -11.58 -6.16
C VAL A 275 -1.65 -10.08 -6.23
N ASN A 276 -2.67 -9.60 -5.51
CA ASN A 276 -2.96 -8.17 -5.41
C ASN A 276 -1.81 -7.36 -4.79
N GLN A 277 -1.14 -7.90 -3.77
CA GLN A 277 -0.03 -7.22 -3.12
C GLN A 277 1.22 -7.16 -4.00
N ILE A 278 1.52 -8.27 -4.71
CA ILE A 278 2.60 -8.33 -5.69
C ILE A 278 2.34 -7.30 -6.79
N ILE A 279 1.13 -7.29 -7.36
CA ILE A 279 0.71 -6.33 -8.39
C ILE A 279 0.85 -4.89 -7.90
N PHE A 280 0.42 -4.61 -6.66
CA PHE A 280 0.52 -3.28 -6.06
C PHE A 280 1.96 -2.78 -6.00
N TYR A 281 2.88 -3.60 -5.49
CA TYR A 281 4.29 -3.23 -5.40
C TYR A 281 4.96 -3.17 -6.76
N LEU A 282 4.71 -4.14 -7.64
CA LEU A 282 5.26 -4.15 -9.00
C LEU A 282 4.84 -2.90 -9.77
N HIS A 283 3.57 -2.50 -9.71
CA HIS A 283 3.13 -1.27 -10.36
C HIS A 283 3.84 -0.05 -9.78
N LYS A 284 3.98 0.03 -8.45
CA LYS A 284 4.70 1.13 -7.76
C LYS A 284 6.18 1.25 -8.13
N LEU A 285 6.84 0.16 -8.54
CA LEU A 285 8.23 0.23 -9.02
C LEU A 285 8.39 1.05 -10.31
N PHE A 286 7.33 1.17 -11.11
CA PHE A 286 7.35 1.94 -12.36
C PHE A 286 6.99 3.42 -12.18
N TYR A 287 6.76 3.89 -10.95
CA TYR A 287 6.42 5.28 -10.65
C TYR A 287 7.55 6.24 -11.06
N ASN A 288 7.18 7.30 -11.78
CA ASN A 288 8.07 8.41 -12.12
C ASN A 288 7.34 9.74 -11.91
N GLU A 289 7.79 10.54 -10.94
CA GLU A 289 7.14 11.82 -10.57
C GLU A 289 6.93 12.79 -11.72
N GLN A 290 7.88 12.91 -12.67
CA GLN A 290 7.77 13.82 -13.81
C GLN A 290 6.66 13.42 -14.78
N ARG A 291 6.45 12.11 -14.95
CA ARG A 291 5.41 11.55 -15.81
C ARG A 291 4.07 11.41 -15.10
N ASP A 292 4.12 11.05 -13.83
CA ASP A 292 3.00 10.45 -13.11
C ASP A 292 2.34 11.38 -12.09
N GLY A 293 2.93 12.56 -11.85
CA GLY A 293 2.44 13.53 -10.89
C GLY A 293 2.61 13.03 -9.45
N SER A 294 1.62 13.30 -8.60
CA SER A 294 1.71 12.95 -7.18
C SER A 294 1.64 11.43 -6.94
N ARG A 295 2.31 10.98 -5.88
CA ARG A 295 2.24 9.57 -5.43
C ARG A 295 0.80 9.12 -5.17
N SER A 296 -0.05 10.00 -4.63
CA SER A 296 -1.46 9.71 -4.38
C SER A 296 -2.23 9.47 -5.69
N ALA A 297 -1.97 10.27 -6.74
CA ALA A 297 -2.58 10.06 -8.05
C ALA A 297 -2.12 8.73 -8.70
N TYR A 298 -0.84 8.37 -8.55
CA TYR A 298 -0.33 7.06 -9.01
C TYR A 298 -0.93 5.89 -8.23
N GLU A 299 -1.12 6.04 -6.92
CA GLU A 299 -1.77 5.02 -6.10
C GLU A 299 -3.24 4.82 -6.50
N ILE A 300 -3.97 5.89 -6.83
CA ILE A 300 -5.32 5.79 -7.38
C ILE A 300 -5.32 4.93 -8.67
N ARG A 301 -4.39 5.16 -9.59
CA ARG A 301 -4.25 4.35 -10.81
C ARG A 301 -3.97 2.87 -10.48
N THR A 302 -3.05 2.63 -9.55
CA THR A 302 -2.73 1.28 -9.05
C THR A 302 -3.97 0.57 -8.50
N ARG A 303 -4.78 1.27 -7.69
CA ARG A 303 -6.01 0.74 -7.10
C ARG A 303 -7.10 0.50 -8.14
N LYS A 304 -7.23 1.36 -9.16
CA LYS A 304 -8.12 1.15 -10.31
C LYS A 304 -7.73 -0.13 -11.07
N ILE A 305 -6.44 -0.32 -11.38
CA ILE A 305 -5.94 -1.54 -12.05
C ILE A 305 -6.32 -2.80 -11.25
N LEU A 306 -6.07 -2.77 -9.95
CA LEU A 306 -6.39 -3.90 -9.10
C LEU A 306 -7.90 -4.16 -9.01
N THR A 307 -8.73 -3.12 -8.81
CA THR A 307 -10.18 -3.27 -8.81
C THR A 307 -10.68 -3.84 -10.13
N TYR A 308 -10.22 -3.31 -11.28
CA TYR A 308 -10.65 -3.78 -12.60
C TYR A 308 -10.20 -5.22 -12.89
N SER A 309 -8.95 -5.57 -12.58
CA SER A 309 -8.46 -6.95 -12.80
C SER A 309 -9.22 -7.98 -11.94
N ASN A 310 -9.49 -7.66 -10.67
CA ASN A 310 -10.30 -8.53 -9.81
C ASN A 310 -11.74 -8.65 -10.33
N LEU A 311 -12.34 -7.54 -10.76
CA LEU A 311 -13.71 -7.53 -11.29
C LEU A 311 -13.83 -8.32 -12.59
N ILE A 312 -12.87 -8.19 -13.51
CA ILE A 312 -12.84 -8.95 -14.77
C ILE A 312 -12.64 -10.44 -14.49
N SER A 313 -11.69 -10.81 -13.61
CA SER A 313 -11.44 -12.22 -13.25
C SER A 313 -12.66 -12.84 -12.57
N THR A 314 -13.23 -12.18 -11.57
CA THR A 314 -14.41 -12.65 -10.85
C THR A 314 -15.63 -12.76 -11.77
N GLY A 315 -15.87 -11.77 -12.63
CA GLY A 315 -16.94 -11.82 -13.62
C GLY A 315 -16.74 -12.97 -14.61
N SER A 316 -15.51 -13.18 -15.08
CA SER A 316 -15.16 -14.31 -15.95
C SER A 316 -15.39 -15.66 -15.25
N ASN A 317 -15.00 -15.81 -13.97
CA ASN A 317 -15.28 -17.01 -13.18
C ASN A 317 -16.79 -17.30 -13.10
N ALA A 318 -17.57 -16.29 -12.71
CA ALA A 318 -19.00 -16.43 -12.53
C ALA A 318 -19.70 -16.84 -13.83
N ILE A 319 -19.31 -16.22 -14.96
CA ILE A 319 -19.81 -16.57 -16.29
C ILE A 319 -19.41 -18.01 -16.65
N ALA A 320 -18.14 -18.38 -16.46
CA ALA A 320 -17.67 -19.73 -16.77
C ALA A 320 -18.43 -20.80 -15.96
N VAL A 321 -18.61 -20.58 -14.65
CA VAL A 321 -19.38 -21.48 -13.77
C VAL A 321 -20.84 -21.57 -14.20
N ALA A 322 -21.46 -20.44 -14.54
CA ALA A 322 -22.85 -20.40 -15.01
C ALA A 322 -23.03 -21.20 -16.32
N ILE A 323 -22.08 -21.08 -17.26
CA ILE A 323 -22.11 -21.83 -18.53
C ILE A 323 -21.87 -23.32 -18.31
N THR A 324 -20.88 -23.69 -17.48
CA THR A 324 -20.51 -25.11 -17.31
C THR A 324 -21.34 -25.84 -16.26
N GLY A 325 -22.18 -25.13 -15.48
CA GLY A 325 -22.93 -25.67 -14.34
C GLY A 325 -22.05 -26.15 -13.17
N ALA A 326 -20.74 -25.88 -13.21
CA ALA A 326 -19.76 -26.45 -12.28
C ALA A 326 -19.59 -25.55 -11.04
N VAL A 327 -20.62 -25.50 -10.20
CA VAL A 327 -20.68 -24.61 -9.01
C VAL A 327 -19.49 -24.80 -8.06
N SER A 328 -18.92 -26.01 -7.99
CA SER A 328 -17.71 -26.30 -7.21
C SER A 328 -16.44 -25.57 -7.68
N LYS A 329 -16.44 -25.00 -8.90
CA LYS A 329 -15.34 -24.19 -9.46
C LYS A 329 -15.53 -22.69 -9.22
N LEU A 330 -16.57 -22.30 -8.49
CA LEU A 330 -16.80 -20.91 -8.15
C LEU A 330 -15.74 -20.42 -7.18
N ASP A 331 -15.11 -19.32 -7.57
CA ASP A 331 -14.06 -18.67 -6.82
C ASP A 331 -14.64 -17.73 -5.75
N VAL A 332 -15.19 -18.32 -4.71
CA VAL A 332 -15.85 -17.58 -3.62
C VAL A 332 -14.85 -16.66 -2.89
N GLY A 333 -13.58 -17.07 -2.77
CA GLY A 333 -12.54 -16.27 -2.13
C GLY A 333 -12.14 -15.04 -2.95
N GLY A 334 -12.00 -15.18 -4.27
CA GLY A 334 -11.77 -14.05 -5.16
C GLY A 334 -12.95 -13.09 -5.23
N ILE A 335 -14.19 -13.59 -5.17
CA ILE A 335 -15.40 -12.75 -5.04
C ILE A 335 -15.31 -11.89 -3.78
N LEU A 336 -15.01 -12.50 -2.62
CA LEU A 336 -14.89 -11.78 -1.36
C LEU A 336 -13.80 -10.70 -1.41
N VAL A 337 -12.61 -11.04 -1.92
CA VAL A 337 -11.51 -10.08 -2.10
C VAL A 337 -11.92 -8.94 -3.04
N THR A 338 -12.63 -9.23 -4.11
CA THR A 338 -13.13 -8.23 -5.06
C THR A 338 -14.08 -7.25 -4.36
N LEU A 339 -15.02 -7.74 -3.55
CA LEU A 339 -15.95 -6.89 -2.80
C LEU A 339 -15.23 -6.01 -1.78
N CYS A 340 -14.30 -6.58 -1.00
CA CYS A 340 -13.48 -5.83 -0.05
C CYS A 340 -12.63 -4.75 -0.75
N ARG A 341 -12.09 -5.05 -1.93
CA ARG A 341 -11.36 -4.09 -2.76
C ARG A 341 -12.24 -2.95 -3.23
N ILE A 342 -13.39 -3.24 -3.82
CA ILE A 342 -14.32 -2.21 -4.30
C ILE A 342 -14.65 -1.24 -3.16
N ALA A 343 -14.98 -1.77 -1.98
CA ALA A 343 -15.29 -0.94 -0.82
C ALA A 343 -14.10 -0.11 -0.32
N SER A 344 -12.92 -0.72 -0.19
CA SER A 344 -11.73 -0.04 0.34
C SER A 344 -11.12 0.97 -0.65
N ASP A 345 -11.04 0.62 -1.93
CA ASP A 345 -10.54 1.51 -2.98
C ASP A 345 -11.48 2.67 -3.25
N TYR A 346 -12.80 2.45 -3.22
CA TYR A 346 -13.78 3.54 -3.33
C TYR A 346 -13.59 4.56 -2.21
N ARG A 347 -13.48 4.11 -0.96
CA ARG A 347 -13.25 5.01 0.20
C ARG A 347 -11.96 5.81 0.04
N PHE A 348 -10.88 5.16 -0.36
CA PHE A 348 -9.59 5.81 -0.56
C PHE A 348 -9.63 6.86 -1.69
N ILE A 349 -10.18 6.50 -2.84
CA ILE A 349 -10.28 7.41 -3.99
C ILE A 349 -11.18 8.59 -3.65
N SER A 350 -12.34 8.34 -3.03
CA SER A 350 -13.29 9.38 -2.62
C SER A 350 -12.70 10.33 -1.59
N GLN A 351 -11.87 9.84 -0.66
CA GLN A 351 -11.17 10.69 0.28
C GLN A 351 -10.21 11.66 -0.43
N ILE A 352 -9.37 11.14 -1.34
CA ILE A 352 -8.41 11.99 -2.06
C ILE A 352 -9.13 12.95 -3.01
N GLU A 353 -10.21 12.52 -3.66
CA GLU A 353 -11.06 13.37 -4.49
C GLU A 353 -11.65 14.52 -3.67
N ARG A 354 -12.16 14.22 -2.46
CA ARG A 354 -12.68 15.25 -1.56
C ARG A 354 -11.59 16.25 -1.16
N GLU A 355 -10.42 15.76 -0.75
CA GLU A 355 -9.27 16.62 -0.39
C GLU A 355 -8.84 17.49 -1.59
N PHE A 356 -8.85 16.95 -2.81
CA PHE A 356 -8.51 17.68 -4.02
C PHE A 356 -9.55 18.76 -4.35
N LEU A 357 -10.85 18.45 -4.22
CA LEU A 357 -11.95 19.39 -4.40
C LEU A 357 -11.90 20.53 -3.38
N GLU A 358 -11.70 20.19 -2.10
CA GLU A 358 -11.57 21.17 -1.01
C GLU A 358 -10.40 22.14 -1.29
N GLN A 359 -9.23 21.63 -1.66
CA GLN A 359 -8.05 22.45 -1.97
C GLN A 359 -8.21 23.25 -3.26
N GLY A 360 -8.83 22.67 -4.29
CA GLY A 360 -9.15 23.37 -5.53
C GLY A 360 -10.09 24.54 -5.28
N PHE A 361 -11.20 24.27 -4.59
CA PHE A 361 -12.21 25.28 -4.26
C PHE A 361 -11.64 26.38 -3.36
N TYR A 362 -10.84 26.01 -2.35
CA TYR A 362 -10.15 26.98 -1.49
C TYR A 362 -9.27 27.94 -2.30
N ARG A 363 -8.49 27.43 -3.27
CA ARG A 363 -7.68 28.27 -4.17
C ARG A 363 -8.54 29.20 -5.02
N CYS A 364 -9.67 28.73 -5.53
CA CYS A 364 -10.61 29.56 -6.29
C CYS A 364 -11.22 30.66 -5.42
N VAL A 365 -11.59 30.37 -4.17
CA VAL A 365 -12.17 31.35 -3.24
C VAL A 365 -11.14 32.39 -2.83
N VAL A 366 -9.96 31.97 -2.40
CA VAL A 366 -8.91 32.88 -1.92
C VAL A 366 -8.32 33.72 -3.05
N GLY A 367 -8.13 33.14 -4.25
CA GLY A 367 -7.49 33.82 -5.38
C GLY A 367 -6.01 34.12 -5.14
N ASP A 368 -5.43 35.00 -5.97
CA ASP A 368 -4.10 35.54 -5.73
C ASP A 368 -4.14 36.56 -4.57
N SER A 369 -3.01 36.74 -3.87
CA SER A 369 -2.92 37.63 -2.72
C SER A 369 -3.40 39.04 -3.04
N TYR A 370 -4.43 39.51 -2.34
CA TYR A 370 -4.77 40.92 -2.30
C TYR A 370 -3.64 41.68 -1.59
N ASP A 371 -2.92 42.53 -2.33
CA ASP A 371 -1.77 43.25 -1.81
C ASP A 371 -2.07 44.75 -1.71
N PHE A 372 -2.36 45.19 -0.48
CA PHE A 372 -2.55 46.60 -0.12
C PHE A 372 -1.32 47.46 -0.43
N MET A 373 -0.14 46.87 -0.62
CA MET A 373 1.11 47.60 -0.89
C MET A 373 1.47 47.66 -2.38
N ARG A 374 0.65 47.05 -3.26
CA ARG A 374 0.85 47.05 -4.71
C ARG A 374 0.36 48.37 -5.34
N GLY A 375 0.94 49.48 -4.91
CA GLY A 375 0.90 50.74 -5.65
C GLY A 375 2.02 50.74 -6.71
N ASN A 376 1.74 51.25 -7.91
CA ASN A 376 2.77 51.40 -8.94
C ASN A 376 3.95 52.22 -8.37
N VAL A 377 5.16 51.66 -8.47
CA VAL A 377 6.43 52.37 -8.19
C VAL A 377 6.61 53.52 -9.15
#